data_AF-A0A7S3M473-F1
#
_entry.id   AF-A0A7S3M473-F1
#
_cell.length_a   1.000
_cell.length_b   1.000
_cell.length_c   1.000
_cell.angle_alpha   90.00
_cell.angle_beta   90.00
_cell.angle_gamma   90.00
#
_symmetry.space_group_name_H-M   'P 1'
#
loop_
_entity.id
_entity.type
_entity.pdbx_description
1 polymer ?
#
loop_
_entity_poly.entity_id
_entity_poly.type
_entity_poly.pdbx_seq_one_letter_code
_entity_poly.pdbx_strand_id
1 'polypeptide(L)'
;KAIFLDVDGVILPSGAVEMIVVDGVTLPVRDTVRESDFSMTALGSLRAIVQQTGAMIVLSSEWRRTDKLRSSIGAVLKSQDIPVFREWTPIFSPKPELQAKHGVLA
;
A
#
# COMPACT_ATOMS: atom_id res chain seq x y z
N LYS A 1 15.75 10.41 -5.50
CA LYS A 1 15.76 9.09 -4.81
C LYS A 1 14.32 8.68 -4.57
N ALA A 2 14.00 7.40 -4.65
CA ALA A 2 12.64 6.90 -4.44
C ALA A 2 12.63 5.79 -3.39
N ILE A 3 11.60 5.76 -2.55
CA ILE A 3 11.28 4.67 -1.63
C ILE A 3 10.06 3.96 -2.21
N PHE A 4 10.23 2.69 -2.57
CA PHE A 4 9.11 1.83 -2.93
C PHE A 4 8.53 1.29 -1.63
N LEU A 5 7.35 1.76 -1.28
CA LEU A 5 6.72 1.48 0.01
C LEU A 5 5.63 0.41 -0.17
N ASP A 6 5.85 -0.73 0.45
CA ASP A 6 4.75 -1.64 0.76
C ASP A 6 4.04 -1.18 2.05
N VAL A 7 2.78 -1.57 2.22
CA VAL A 7 1.93 -1.16 3.34
C VAL A 7 1.81 -2.29 4.35
N ASP A 8 1.36 -3.45 3.90
CA ASP A 8 1.06 -4.61 4.73
C ASP A 8 2.34 -5.23 5.30
N GLY A 9 2.40 -5.41 6.62
CA GLY A 9 3.58 -5.89 7.33
C GLY A 9 4.73 -4.87 7.43
N VAL A 10 4.61 -3.68 6.81
CA VAL A 10 5.65 -2.65 6.85
C VAL A 10 5.23 -1.48 7.74
N ILE A 11 4.23 -0.69 7.32
CA ILE A 11 3.69 0.40 8.13
C ILE A 11 2.34 0.02 8.76
N LEU A 12 1.62 -0.89 8.13
CA LEU A 12 0.39 -1.48 8.63
C LEU A 12 0.72 -2.89 9.15
N PRO A 13 0.63 -3.17 10.46
CA PRO A 13 0.92 -4.49 11.00
C PRO A 13 0.07 -5.59 10.34
N SER A 14 0.65 -6.75 10.12
CA SER A 14 -0.07 -7.89 9.53
C SER A 14 -1.30 -8.25 10.37
N GLY A 15 -2.46 -8.35 9.73
CA GLY A 15 -3.74 -8.63 10.40
C GLY A 15 -4.42 -7.41 11.04
N ALA A 16 -3.85 -6.20 10.96
CA ALA A 16 -4.53 -4.98 11.43
C ALA A 16 -5.78 -4.63 10.61
N VAL A 17 -5.81 -5.08 9.36
CA VAL A 17 -6.98 -4.98 8.47
C VAL A 17 -7.27 -6.36 7.92
N GLU A 18 -8.53 -6.77 8.03
CA GLU A 18 -9.02 -8.00 7.42
C GLU A 18 -9.02 -7.85 5.91
N MET A 19 -8.48 -8.85 5.20
CA MET A 19 -8.39 -8.88 3.74
C MET A 19 -9.26 -10.00 3.18
N ILE A 20 -9.93 -9.74 2.07
CA ILE A 20 -10.75 -10.68 1.31
C ILE A 20 -10.26 -10.77 -0.14
N VAL A 21 -10.53 -11.89 -0.79
CA VAL A 21 -10.28 -12.06 -2.22
C VAL A 21 -11.60 -11.93 -2.97
N VAL A 22 -11.68 -10.96 -3.88
CA VAL A 22 -12.82 -10.74 -4.78
C VAL A 22 -12.28 -10.78 -6.20
N ASP A 23 -12.77 -11.71 -7.03
CA ASP A 23 -12.32 -11.90 -8.42
C ASP A 23 -10.79 -11.97 -8.57
N GLY A 24 -10.13 -12.76 -7.71
CA GLY A 24 -8.67 -12.93 -7.71
C GLY A 24 -7.89 -11.73 -7.16
N VAL A 25 -8.57 -10.66 -6.74
CA VAL A 25 -7.96 -9.45 -6.18
C VAL A 25 -8.07 -9.45 -4.65
N THR A 26 -6.93 -9.30 -3.97
CA THR A 26 -6.91 -9.14 -2.51
C THR A 26 -7.22 -7.69 -2.14
N LEU A 27 -8.28 -7.47 -1.38
CA LEU A 27 -8.78 -6.15 -0.96
C LEU A 27 -9.07 -6.16 0.55
N PRO A 28 -8.92 -5.04 1.24
CA PRO A 28 -9.36 -4.96 2.63
C PRO A 28 -10.90 -4.97 2.70
N VAL A 29 -11.46 -5.61 3.72
CA VAL A 29 -12.90 -5.66 3.99
C VAL A 29 -13.46 -4.26 4.18
N ARG A 30 -12.67 -3.38 4.80
CA ARG A 30 -12.96 -1.95 4.91
C ARG A 30 -12.09 -1.18 3.94
N ASP A 31 -12.72 -0.27 3.21
CA ASP A 31 -12.05 0.57 2.23
C ASP A 31 -11.37 1.82 2.83
N THR A 32 -11.33 1.91 4.16
CA THR A 32 -10.65 2.96 4.91
C THR A 32 -9.87 2.41 6.09
N VAL A 33 -8.71 3.00 6.33
CA VAL A 33 -7.86 2.80 7.49
C VAL A 33 -7.83 4.04 8.35
N ARG A 34 -7.58 3.83 9.64
CA ARG A 34 -7.41 4.84 10.66
C ARG A 34 -5.96 4.88 11.07
N GLU A 35 -5.50 6.01 11.57
CA GLU A 35 -4.14 6.16 12.10
C GLU A 35 -3.81 5.09 13.16
N SER A 36 -4.79 4.75 14.01
CA SER A 36 -4.67 3.71 15.03
C SER A 36 -4.36 2.30 14.50
N ASP A 37 -4.57 2.07 13.21
CA ASP A 37 -4.27 0.78 12.58
C ASP A 37 -2.77 0.61 12.30
N PHE A 38 -1.99 1.70 12.30
CA PHE A 38 -0.60 1.70 11.85
C PHE A 38 0.41 1.53 12.98
N SER A 39 1.59 1.03 12.62
CA SER A 39 2.76 1.06 13.49
C SER A 39 3.33 2.48 13.55
N MET A 40 3.12 3.16 14.68
CA MET A 40 3.65 4.51 14.90
C MET A 40 5.17 4.57 14.83
N THR A 41 5.86 3.51 15.24
CA THR A 41 7.31 3.38 15.09
C THR A 41 7.71 3.36 13.61
N ALA A 42 7.03 2.56 12.79
CA ALA A 42 7.31 2.46 11.36
C ALA A 42 7.03 3.78 10.63
N LEU A 43 5.93 4.45 10.96
CA LEU A 43 5.59 5.78 10.44
C LEU A 43 6.66 6.82 10.84
N GLY A 44 7.10 6.81 12.10
CA GLY A 44 8.18 7.68 12.57
C GLY A 44 9.50 7.46 11.81
N SER A 45 9.87 6.20 11.59
CA SER A 45 11.05 5.84 10.79
C SER A 45 10.92 6.28 9.34
N LEU A 46 9.77 6.04 8.70
CA LEU A 46 9.50 6.49 7.33
C LEU A 46 9.63 8.02 7.22
N ARG A 47 9.04 8.76 8.16
CA ARG A 47 9.16 10.23 8.22
C ARG A 47 10.62 10.67 8.29
N ALA A 48 11.40 10.08 9.20
CA ALA A 48 12.81 10.42 9.37
C ALA A 48 13.61 10.17 8.09
N ILE A 49 13.40 9.03 7.42
CA ILE A 49 14.06 8.71 6.16
C ILE A 49 13.70 9.74 5.08
N VAL A 50 12.43 10.06 4.92
CA VAL A 50 11.97 11.03 3.91
C VAL A 50 12.56 12.42 4.17
N GLN A 51 12.50 12.89 5.42
CA GLN A 51 13.03 14.21 5.80
C GLN A 51 14.55 14.30 5.62
N GLN A 52 15.30 13.26 5.98
CA GLN A 52 16.77 13.25 5.87
C GLN A 52 17.25 13.10 4.43
N THR A 53 16.51 12.39 3.58
CA THR A 53 16.97 12.03 2.24
C THR A 53 16.32 12.82 1.11
N GLY A 54 15.18 13.47 1.38
CA GLY A 54 14.34 14.07 0.35
C GLY A 54 13.75 13.07 -0.65
N ALA A 55 13.73 11.77 -0.30
CA ALA A 55 13.22 10.75 -1.20
C ALA A 55 11.69 10.87 -1.38
N MET A 56 11.22 10.66 -2.60
CA MET A 56 9.80 10.53 -2.88
C MET A 56 9.32 9.11 -2.54
N ILE A 57 8.07 9.01 -2.10
CA ILE A 57 7.42 7.72 -1.87
C ILE A 57 6.71 7.29 -3.16
N VAL A 58 6.95 6.04 -3.56
CA VAL A 58 6.22 5.32 -4.61
C VAL A 58 5.45 4.19 -3.94
N LEU A 59 4.13 4.18 -4.07
CA LEU A 59 3.30 3.14 -3.45
C LEU A 59 3.43 1.83 -4.24
N SER A 60 3.94 0.78 -3.59
CA SER A 60 4.21 -0.53 -4.16
C SER A 60 3.52 -1.63 -3.35
N SER A 61 2.21 -1.49 -3.19
CA SER A 61 1.36 -2.39 -2.39
C SER A 61 0.02 -2.62 -3.08
N GLU A 62 -0.75 -3.63 -2.67
CA GLU A 62 -2.11 -3.87 -3.19
C GLU A 62 -3.07 -2.71 -2.88
N TRP A 63 -2.76 -1.91 -1.86
CA TRP A 63 -3.44 -0.65 -1.53
C TRP A 63 -3.41 0.38 -2.66
N ARG A 64 -2.54 0.23 -3.67
CA ARG A 64 -2.53 1.09 -4.85
C ARG A 64 -3.65 0.80 -5.85
N ARG A 65 -4.47 -0.23 -5.67
CA ARG A 65 -5.43 -0.67 -6.69
C ARG A 65 -6.57 0.30 -6.95
N THR A 66 -7.08 0.95 -5.92
CA THR A 66 -8.21 1.88 -6.05
C THR A 66 -7.87 3.25 -5.48
N ASP A 67 -8.51 4.29 -6.01
CA ASP A 67 -8.34 5.65 -5.48
C ASP A 67 -8.71 5.74 -4.01
N LYS A 68 -9.76 5.02 -3.59
CA LYS A 68 -10.22 5.05 -2.20
C LYS A 68 -9.16 4.51 -1.24
N LEU A 69 -8.54 3.38 -1.57
CA LEU A 69 -7.45 2.80 -0.78
C LEU A 69 -6.22 3.72 -0.77
N ARG A 70 -5.83 4.25 -1.92
CA ARG A 70 -4.74 5.24 -2.05
C ARG A 70 -5.00 6.45 -1.14
N SER A 71 -6.17 7.08 -1.26
CA SER A 71 -6.54 8.25 -0.47
C SER A 71 -6.54 7.96 1.02
N SER A 72 -6.97 6.76 1.43
CA SER A 72 -6.97 6.38 2.84
C SER A 72 -5.56 6.29 3.43
N ILE A 73 -4.61 5.64 2.74
CA ILE A 73 -3.21 5.62 3.17
C ILE A 73 -2.63 7.04 3.16
N GLY A 74 -2.92 7.80 2.09
CA GLY A 74 -2.42 9.16 1.94
C GLY A 74 -2.89 10.11 3.04
N ALA A 75 -4.12 9.96 3.52
CA ALA A 75 -4.64 10.71 4.66
C ALA A 75 -3.85 10.46 5.93
N VAL A 76 -3.52 9.19 6.22
CA VAL A 76 -2.70 8.83 7.39
C VAL A 76 -1.28 9.38 7.24
N LEU A 77 -0.62 9.20 6.09
CA LEU A 77 0.72 9.78 5.86
C LEU A 77 0.71 11.29 6.10
N LYS A 78 -0.29 12.01 5.56
CA LYS A 78 -0.43 13.44 5.74
C LYS A 78 -0.63 13.83 7.22
N SER A 79 -1.43 13.07 7.97
CA SER A 79 -1.64 13.32 9.42
C SER A 79 -0.36 13.19 10.25
N GLN A 80 0.63 12.45 9.73
CA GLN A 80 1.92 12.21 10.39
C GLN A 80 3.05 13.11 9.88
N ASP A 81 2.71 14.16 9.11
CA ASP A 81 3.67 15.03 8.42
C ASP A 81 4.61 14.27 7.46
N ILE A 82 4.12 13.18 6.87
CA ILE A 82 4.82 12.44 5.82
C ILE A 82 4.25 12.89 4.46
N PRO A 83 5.10 13.33 3.52
CA PRO A 83 4.67 13.60 2.16
C PRO A 83 3.92 12.40 1.56
N VAL A 84 2.79 12.67 0.93
CA VAL A 84 2.01 11.64 0.24
C VAL A 84 2.82 11.07 -0.93
N PHE A 85 2.57 9.81 -1.28
CA PHE A 85 3.21 9.19 -2.44
C PHE A 85 2.86 9.96 -3.73
N ARG A 86 3.86 10.14 -4.60
CA ARG A 86 3.69 10.86 -5.88
C ARG A 86 3.33 9.93 -7.03
N GLU A 87 3.74 8.67 -6.93
CA GLU A 87 3.55 7.64 -7.93
C GLU A 87 3.20 6.32 -7.26
N TRP A 88 2.78 5.36 -8.07
CA TRP A 88 2.58 3.98 -7.67
C TRP A 88 3.05 3.05 -8.77
N THR A 89 3.45 1.84 -8.40
CA THR A 89 3.87 0.85 -9.39
C THR A 89 2.72 0.49 -10.34
N PRO A 90 3.00 0.09 -11.59
CA PRO A 90 1.97 -0.34 -12.54
C PRO A 90 1.27 -1.62 -12.10
N ILE A 91 -0.04 -1.74 -12.35
CA ILE A 91 -0.81 -2.97 -12.09
C ILE A 91 -0.69 -3.83 -13.34
N PHE A 92 -0.16 -5.04 -13.18
CA PHE A 92 -0.06 -6.01 -14.28
C PHE A 92 -1.11 -7.09 -14.10
N SER A 93 -1.86 -7.36 -15.17
CA SER A 93 -2.65 -8.59 -15.28
C SER A 93 -1.76 -9.71 -15.82
N PRO A 94 -1.82 -10.92 -15.26
CA PRO A 94 -1.16 -12.08 -15.86
C PRO A 94 -1.59 -12.23 -17.32
N LYS A 95 -0.66 -12.64 -18.19
CA LYS A 95 -0.97 -12.87 -19.60
C LYS A 95 -2.01 -14.01 -19.74
N PRO A 96 -2.89 -13.98 -20.75
CA PRO A 96 -3.89 -15.04 -20.95
C PRO A 96 -3.29 -16.46 -20.99
N GLU A 97 -2.10 -16.63 -21.57
CA GLU A 97 -1.42 -17.93 -21.60
C GLU A 97 -0.99 -18.45 -20.21
N LEU A 98 -0.76 -17.56 -19.24
CA LEU A 98 -0.42 -17.91 -17.86
C LEU A 98 -1.67 -18.21 -17.03
N GLN A 99 -2.77 -17.49 -17.29
CA GLN A 99 -4.07 -17.75 -16.67
C GLN A 99 -4.61 -19.13 -17.09
N ALA A 100 -4.44 -19.50 -18.37
CA ALA A 100 -4.89 -20.80 -18.89
C ALA A 100 -4.07 -22.00 -18.37
N LYS A 101 -2.78 -21.80 -18.06
CA LYS A 101 -1.90 -22.87 -17.55
C LYS A 101 -1.93 -23.03 -16.03
N HIS A 102 -2.30 -21.98 -15.30
CA HIS A 102 -2.29 -21.96 -13.85
C HIS A 102 -3.60 -21.36 -13.35
N GLY A 103 -4.55 -22.20 -12.96
CA GLY A 103 -5.85 -21.77 -12.43
C GLY A 103 -5.79 -20.96 -11.11
N VAL A 104 -4.59 -20.75 -10.57
CA VAL A 104 -4.32 -19.88 -9.41
C VAL A 104 -4.00 -18.43 -9.83
N LEU A 105 -3.72 -18.19 -11.11
CA LEU A 105 -3.41 -16.87 -11.68
C LEU A 105 -4.59 -16.25 -12.44
N ALA A 106 -5.73 -16.95 -12.49
CA ALA A 106 -6.96 -16.51 -13.14
C ALA A 106 -7.76 -15.57 -12.23
#